data_AF-I3VPB5-F1
#
_entry.id   AF-I3VPB5-F1
#
_cell.length_a   1.000
_cell.length_b   1.000
_cell.length_c   1.000
_cell.angle_alpha   90.00
_cell.angle_beta   90.00
_cell.angle_gamma   90.00
#
_symmetry.space_group_name_H-M   'P 1'
#
loop_
_entity.id
_entity.type
_entity.pdbx_description
1 polymer ?
#
loop_
_entity_poly.entity_id
_entity_poly.type
_entity_poly.pdbx_seq_one_letter_code
_entity_poly.pdbx_strand_id
1 'polypeptide(L)'
;AGVCGDDIRLSCEGTILSKEDSLSSLSSCQLDLTVSLLRGKVHGSLARAGKVKGQTPKVEKQEKKKKKTGRAKRRIQYNRRFVNVVQGFGRRRGPNANA
;
A
#
# COMPACT_ATOMS: atom_id res chain seq x y z
N ALA A 1 26.22 -5.01 10.82
CA ALA A 1 25.34 -6.18 10.73
C ALA A 1 26.18 -7.39 11.11
N GLY A 2 26.10 -7.82 12.36
CA GLY A 2 26.86 -8.99 12.83
C GLY A 2 26.18 -10.24 12.31
N VAL A 3 26.94 -11.15 11.70
CA VAL A 3 26.48 -12.50 11.42
C VAL A 3 26.47 -13.24 12.75
N CYS A 4 25.32 -13.73 13.21
CA CYS A 4 25.26 -14.58 14.39
C CYS A 4 25.86 -15.94 14.00
N GLY A 5 26.56 -16.62 14.92
CA GLY A 5 27.17 -17.93 14.63
C GLY A 5 26.18 -19.00 14.15
N ASP A 6 24.88 -18.80 14.42
CA ASP A 6 23.79 -19.69 14.00
C ASP A 6 23.35 -19.50 12.53
N ASP A 7 23.79 -18.42 11.88
CA ASP A 7 23.45 -18.10 10.48
C ASP A 7 24.41 -18.75 9.46
N ILE A 8 25.49 -19.38 9.97
CA ILE A 8 26.55 -20.02 9.19
C ILE A 8 26.33 -21.53 9.21
N ARG A 9 26.17 -22.14 8.03
CA ARG A 9 26.10 -23.59 7.86
C ARG A 9 27.31 -24.10 7.09
N LEU A 10 27.95 -25.14 7.61
CA LEU A 10 29.04 -25.87 6.95
C LEU A 10 28.47 -27.09 6.24
N SER A 11 28.89 -27.34 5.01
CA SER A 11 28.57 -28.58 4.30
C SER A 11 29.78 -29.17 3.57
N CYS A 12 29.86 -30.49 3.47
CA CYS A 12 30.84 -31.22 2.68
C CYS A 12 30.11 -32.09 1.66
N GLU A 13 30.38 -31.90 0.36
CA GLU A 13 29.74 -32.63 -0.75
C GLU A 13 28.20 -32.66 -0.67
N GLY A 14 27.60 -31.58 -0.19
CA GLY A 14 26.14 -31.46 -0.03
C GLY A 14 25.56 -32.04 1.26
N THR A 15 26.38 -32.63 2.15
CA THR A 15 25.97 -33.03 3.50
C THR A 15 26.23 -31.90 4.49
N ILE A 16 25.24 -31.55 5.30
CA ILE A 16 25.37 -30.50 6.32
C ILE A 16 26.08 -31.08 7.53
N LEU A 17 27.12 -30.40 8.00
CA LEU A 17 27.93 -30.82 9.14
C LEU A 17 27.40 -30.21 10.44
N SER A 18 27.37 -31.03 11.49
CA SER A 18 27.13 -30.62 12.89
C SER A 18 28.46 -30.26 13.55
N LYS A 19 28.42 -29.58 14.71
CA LYS A 19 29.63 -29.08 15.39
C LYS A 19 30.50 -30.22 15.96
N GLU A 20 29.95 -31.42 16.03
CA GLU A 20 30.54 -32.61 16.62
C GLU A 20 31.14 -33.58 15.58
N ASP A 21 31.05 -33.27 14.28
CA ASP A 21 31.54 -34.14 13.21
C ASP A 21 33.09 -34.12 13.15
N SER A 22 33.68 -35.31 13.08
CA SER A 22 35.13 -35.46 13.01
C SER A 22 35.65 -35.20 11.59
N LEU A 23 36.73 -34.42 11.45
CA LEU A 23 37.33 -34.10 10.15
C LEU A 23 37.80 -35.34 9.38
N SER A 24 38.15 -36.41 10.10
CA SER A 24 38.60 -37.67 9.51
C SER A 24 37.51 -38.45 8.79
N SER A 25 36.23 -38.17 9.03
CA SER A 25 35.10 -38.84 8.36
C SER A 25 34.60 -38.09 7.12
N LEU A 26 35.25 -37.00 6.73
CA LEU A 26 34.88 -36.24 5.54
C LEU A 26 35.38 -36.93 4.27
N SER A 27 34.51 -37.04 3.26
CA SER A 27 34.83 -37.62 1.96
C SER A 27 35.78 -36.74 1.13
N SER A 28 35.78 -35.42 1.38
CA SER A 28 36.66 -34.47 0.72
C SER A 28 37.24 -33.45 1.69
N CYS A 29 38.38 -32.86 1.31
CA CYS A 29 39.04 -31.79 2.05
C CYS A 29 38.47 -30.39 1.73
N GLN A 30 37.31 -30.31 1.08
CA GLN A 30 36.67 -29.05 0.70
C GLN A 30 35.37 -28.86 1.50
N LEU A 31 35.21 -27.68 2.10
CA LEU A 31 34.03 -27.31 2.87
C LEU A 31 33.34 -26.12 2.21
N ASP A 32 32.03 -26.23 2.04
CA ASP A 32 31.17 -25.16 1.56
C ASP A 32 30.54 -24.43 2.76
N LEU A 33 30.65 -23.11 2.75
CA LEU A 33 30.10 -22.21 3.76
C LEU A 33 28.87 -21.51 3.19
N THR A 34 27.70 -21.75 3.78
CA THR A 34 26.47 -21.06 3.39
C THR A 34 26.04 -20.11 4.51
N VAL A 35 25.94 -18.81 4.18
CA VAL A 35 25.42 -17.77 5.09
C VAL A 35 24.00 -17.42 4.66
N SER A 36 23.03 -17.68 5.54
CA SER A 36 21.63 -17.31 5.28
C SER A 36 21.44 -15.82 5.57
N LEU A 37 21.19 -15.02 4.52
CA LEU A 37 20.91 -13.60 4.70
C LEU A 37 19.52 -13.40 5.33
N LEU A 38 19.46 -12.65 6.44
CA LEU A 38 18.21 -12.19 7.03
C LEU A 38 17.46 -11.31 6.03
N ARG A 39 16.23 -11.74 5.69
CA ARG A 39 15.25 -11.19 4.72
C ARG A 39 15.18 -11.99 3.41
N GLY A 40 14.27 -12.97 3.40
CA GLY A 40 13.92 -13.74 2.21
C GLY A 40 13.22 -12.94 1.11
N LYS A 41 13.09 -13.56 -0.06
CA LYS A 41 12.43 -13.03 -1.27
C LYS A 41 10.97 -12.66 -0.97
N VAL A 42 10.68 -11.37 -0.83
CA VAL A 42 9.30 -10.86 -0.65
C VAL A 42 8.53 -10.99 -1.97
N HIS A 43 7.37 -11.66 -1.95
CA HIS A 43 6.46 -11.76 -3.10
C HIS A 43 5.60 -10.48 -3.20
N GLY A 44 5.43 -9.96 -4.42
CA GLY A 44 4.74 -8.70 -4.68
C GLY A 44 5.72 -7.58 -5.06
N SER A 45 5.87 -7.31 -6.36
CA SER A 45 6.71 -6.23 -6.86
C SER A 45 6.06 -4.86 -6.62
N LEU A 46 6.86 -3.87 -6.20
CA LEU A 46 6.43 -2.47 -6.08
C LEU A 46 6.25 -1.76 -7.43
N ALA A 47 6.49 -2.44 -8.56
CA ALA A 47 6.46 -1.88 -9.91
C ALA A 47 5.13 -1.20 -10.31
N ARG A 48 4.03 -1.49 -9.63
CA ARG A 48 2.70 -0.90 -9.91
C ARG A 48 2.31 0.23 -8.94
N ALA A 49 3.18 0.62 -8.01
CA ALA A 49 2.90 1.70 -7.07
C ALA A 49 2.66 3.02 -7.85
N GLY A 50 1.51 3.66 -7.61
CA GLY A 50 1.18 4.96 -8.22
C GLY A 50 0.74 4.92 -9.69
N LYS A 51 0.65 3.75 -10.36
CA LYS A 51 0.27 3.63 -11.78
C LYS A 51 -0.99 4.44 -12.14
N VAL A 52 -2.06 4.30 -11.35
CA VAL A 52 -3.35 4.97 -11.61
C VAL A 52 -3.27 6.48 -11.40
N LYS A 53 -2.48 6.93 -10.41
CA LYS A 53 -2.31 8.36 -10.11
C LYS A 53 -1.49 9.07 -11.21
N GLY A 54 -0.57 8.37 -11.87
CA GLY A 54 0.20 8.90 -13.00
C GLY A 54 -0.52 8.83 -14.34
N GLN A 55 -1.39 7.84 -14.53
CA GLN A 55 -2.16 7.69 -15.77
C GLN A 55 -3.35 8.67 -15.87
N THR A 56 -3.93 9.07 -14.75
CA THR A 56 -5.08 10.00 -14.75
C THR A 56 -4.61 11.43 -15.08
N PRO A 57 -5.27 12.12 -16.04
CA PRO A 57 -4.88 13.49 -16.39
C PRO A 57 -5.05 14.41 -15.18
N LYS A 58 -4.08 15.30 -14.97
CA LYS A 58 -4.13 16.24 -13.86
C LYS A 58 -5.07 17.40 -14.20
N VAL A 59 -6.35 17.26 -13.83
CA VAL A 59 -7.34 18.34 -14.02
C VAL A 59 -7.08 19.46 -13.00
N GLU A 60 -6.85 20.68 -13.50
CA GLU A 60 -6.70 21.86 -12.66
C GLU A 60 -8.01 22.23 -11.96
N LYS A 61 -7.89 22.82 -10.77
CA LYS A 61 -9.06 23.29 -10.03
C LYS A 61 -9.58 24.55 -10.70
N GLN A 62 -10.78 24.48 -11.25
CA GLN A 62 -11.50 25.67 -11.72
C GLN A 62 -11.77 26.63 -10.56
N GLU A 63 -11.60 27.93 -10.82
CA GLU A 63 -11.97 28.96 -9.87
C GLU A 63 -13.48 28.97 -9.64
N LYS A 64 -13.89 28.81 -8.38
CA LYS A 64 -15.29 28.86 -7.96
C LYS A 64 -15.45 29.99 -6.96
N LYS A 65 -16.55 30.76 -7.09
CA LYS A 65 -16.90 31.82 -6.14
C LYS A 65 -16.87 31.26 -4.71
N LYS A 66 -16.27 32.02 -3.80
CA LYS A 66 -16.18 31.65 -2.38
C LYS A 66 -17.60 31.43 -1.83
N LYS A 67 -17.85 30.23 -1.30
CA LYS A 67 -19.14 29.91 -0.68
C LYS A 67 -19.30 30.75 0.60
N LYS A 68 -20.47 31.35 0.79
CA LYS A 68 -20.83 31.99 2.07
C LYS A 68 -20.75 30.96 3.20
N THR A 69 -20.32 31.38 4.37
CA THR A 69 -20.14 30.55 5.58
C THR A 69 -21.07 31.01 6.71
N GLY A 70 -21.17 30.22 7.78
CA GLY A 70 -21.94 30.56 8.99
C GLY A 70 -23.43 30.80 8.78
N ARG A 71 -23.97 31.83 9.45
CA ARG A 71 -25.39 32.18 9.43
C ARG A 71 -25.91 32.47 8.02
N ALA A 72 -25.11 33.15 7.20
CA ALA A 72 -25.48 33.45 5.81
C ALA A 72 -25.69 32.17 4.97
N LYS A 73 -24.83 31.15 5.16
CA LYS A 73 -24.97 29.84 4.50
C LYS A 73 -26.24 29.11 4.96
N ARG A 74 -26.53 29.13 6.26
CA ARG A 74 -27.71 28.48 6.84
C ARG A 74 -29.01 29.09 6.32
N ARG A 75 -29.08 30.43 6.21
CA ARG A 75 -30.23 31.13 5.61
C ARG A 75 -30.48 30.69 4.16
N ILE A 76 -29.43 30.64 3.34
CA ILE A 76 -29.53 30.18 1.94
C ILE A 76 -30.00 28.72 1.88
N GLN A 77 -29.48 27.86 2.75
CA GLN A 77 -29.87 26.45 2.79
C GLN A 77 -31.34 26.26 3.21
N TYR A 78 -31.83 27.05 4.17
CA TYR A 78 -33.23 27.03 4.59
C TYR A 78 -34.14 27.46 3.43
N ASN A 79 -33.85 28.61 2.82
CA ASN A 79 -34.62 29.11 1.68
C ASN A 79 -34.64 28.08 0.54
N ARG A 80 -33.50 27.46 0.21
CA ARG A 80 -33.41 26.44 -0.86
C ARG A 80 -34.13 25.13 -0.54
N ARG A 81 -34.37 24.80 0.74
CA ARG A 81 -34.99 23.52 1.14
C ARG A 81 -36.47 23.63 1.45
N PHE A 82 -36.92 24.78 1.93
CA PHE A 82 -38.25 24.93 2.51
C PHE A 82 -39.06 26.06 1.85
N VAL A 83 -38.45 27.23 1.63
CA VAL A 83 -39.19 28.40 1.11
C VAL A 83 -39.36 28.33 -0.41
N ASN A 84 -38.28 28.02 -1.12
CA ASN A 84 -38.24 28.04 -2.59
C ASN A 84 -38.60 26.67 -3.21
N VAL A 85 -38.88 25.65 -2.40
CA VAL A 85 -39.26 24.32 -2.90
C VAL A 85 -40.77 24.29 -3.06
N VAL A 86 -41.24 24.33 -4.30
CA VAL A 86 -42.62 23.95 -4.62
C VAL A 86 -42.63 22.43 -4.81
N GLN A 87 -43.47 21.72 -4.05
CA GLN A 87 -43.65 20.28 -4.25
C GLN A 87 -44.46 20.07 -5.54
N GLY A 88 -43.77 19.86 -6.65
CA GLY A 88 -44.40 19.38 -7.87
C GLY A 88 -44.93 17.96 -7.69
N PHE A 89 -45.89 17.57 -8.52
CA PHE A 89 -46.41 16.20 -8.55
C PHE A 89 -45.30 15.20 -8.94
N GLY A 90 -45.26 14.05 -8.28
CA GLY A 90 -44.29 12.98 -8.54
C GLY A 90 -43.18 12.85 -7.48
N ARG A 91 -42.15 12.06 -7.80
CA ARG A 91 -41.07 11.74 -6.85
C ARG A 91 -40.16 12.95 -6.63
N ARG A 92 -39.87 13.26 -5.36
CA ARG A 92 -38.96 14.37 -4.98
C ARG A 92 -37.57 14.15 -5.59
N ARG A 93 -37.11 15.11 -6.41
CA ARG A 93 -35.75 15.11 -6.97
C ARG A 93 -34.72 15.44 -5.89
N GLY A 94 -33.59 14.74 -5.94
CA GLY A 94 -32.48 14.93 -5.02
C GLY A 94 -31.69 16.22 -5.31
N PRO A 95 -30.96 16.76 -4.31
CA PRO A 95 -30.25 18.04 -4.43
C PRO A 95 -29.03 18.05 -5.37
N ASN A 96 -28.62 16.89 -5.89
CA ASN A 96 -27.49 16.72 -6.81
C ASN A 96 -27.83 15.69 -7.90
N ALA A 97 -29.09 15.71 -8.37
CA ALA A 97 -29.48 14.92 -9.52
C ALA A 97 -28.94 15.57 -10.79
N ASN A 98 -28.24 14.79 -11.63
CA ASN A 98 -27.68 15.23 -12.92
C ASN A 98 -28.58 14.84 -14.11
N ALA A 99 -29.81 14.39 -13.81
CA ALA A 99 -30.81 14.01 -14.80
C ALA A 99 -31.53 15.24 -15.36
#